data_AF-A0A9D2L620-F1
#
_entry.id   AF-A0A9D2L620-F1
#
_cell.length_a   1.000
_cell.length_b   1.000
_cell.length_c   1.000
_cell.angle_alpha   90.00
_cell.angle_beta   90.00
_cell.angle_gamma   90.00
#
_symmetry.space_group_name_H-M   'P 1'
#
loop_
_entity.id
_entity.type
_entity.pdbx_description
1 polymer ?
#
loop_
_entity_poly.entity_id
_entity_poly.type
_entity_poly.pdbx_seq_one_letter_code
_entity_poly.pdbx_strand_id
1 'polypeptide(L)'
;FFDILSTKAKQFGFTTILNNGKKLTCAGDEPYNPGCRSYVEGSQWLLHEAFCLYRDRERFQPYEKHHSTVKEACELATELQIPNLVLWHTEDKQLAQRKELYTAEGKAYYSGNLLVPDDEEIIEL
;
A
#
# COMPACT_ATOMS: atom_id res chain seq x y z
N PHE A 1 13.93 -10.43 -0.18
CA PHE A 1 13.03 -10.35 0.98
C PHE A 1 13.69 -9.53 2.08
N PHE A 2 12.92 -8.83 2.90
CA PHE A 2 13.38 -8.09 4.08
C PHE A 2 12.36 -8.21 5.21
N ASP A 3 12.83 -8.19 6.46
CA ASP A 3 11.97 -8.16 7.63
C ASP A 3 11.24 -6.80 7.71
N ILE A 4 9.92 -6.81 7.88
CA ILE A 4 9.13 -5.57 7.97
C ILE A 4 9.14 -4.98 9.39
N LEU A 5 9.79 -5.67 10.33
CA LEU A 5 9.94 -5.25 11.72
C LEU A 5 8.58 -5.17 12.45
N SER A 6 7.68 -6.10 12.12
CA SER A 6 6.40 -6.27 12.81
C SER A 6 6.61 -6.62 14.28
N THR A 7 5.80 -6.02 15.15
CA THR A 7 5.81 -6.30 16.59
C THR A 7 4.93 -7.48 16.98
N LYS A 8 4.07 -7.98 16.07
CA LYS A 8 3.16 -9.11 16.31
C LYS A 8 3.82 -10.45 15.99
N ALA A 9 4.36 -10.57 14.79
CA ALA A 9 4.93 -11.80 14.26
C ALA A 9 5.92 -11.48 13.14
N LYS A 10 6.93 -12.33 12.95
CA LYS A 10 7.92 -12.11 11.90
C LYS A 10 7.25 -12.20 10.52
N GLN A 11 7.27 -11.09 9.80
CA GLN A 11 6.66 -10.91 8.49
C GLN A 11 7.67 -10.28 7.54
N PHE A 12 7.45 -10.44 6.23
CA PHE A 12 8.45 -10.06 5.23
C PHE A 12 7.83 -9.34 4.05
N GLY A 13 8.49 -8.27 3.63
CA GLY A 13 8.31 -7.65 2.33
C GLY A 13 9.35 -8.16 1.34
N PHE A 14 9.28 -7.70 0.09
CA PHE A 14 10.33 -7.93 -0.87
C PHE A 14 10.51 -6.76 -1.81
N THR A 15 11.73 -6.63 -2.31
CA THR A 15 12.11 -5.71 -3.36
C THR A 15 12.76 -6.51 -4.47
N THR A 16 12.44 -6.16 -5.71
CA THR A 16 13.04 -6.76 -6.90
C THR A 16 13.27 -5.71 -7.98
N ILE A 17 14.13 -6.05 -8.94
CA ILE A 17 14.31 -5.29 -10.18
C ILE A 17 13.57 -6.04 -11.28
N LEU A 18 12.63 -5.36 -11.93
CA LEU A 18 11.87 -5.90 -13.06
C LEU A 18 12.75 -6.02 -14.31
N ASN A 19 12.30 -6.80 -15.30
CA ASN A 19 13.02 -6.97 -16.57
C ASN A 19 13.25 -5.65 -17.33
N ASN A 20 12.41 -4.64 -17.09
CA ASN A 20 12.55 -3.30 -17.64
C ASN A 20 13.48 -2.38 -16.82
N GLY A 21 14.18 -2.92 -15.80
CA GLY A 21 15.10 -2.19 -14.94
C GLY A 21 14.46 -1.39 -13.81
N LYS A 22 13.12 -1.31 -13.74
CA LYS A 22 12.43 -0.60 -12.66
C LYS A 22 12.48 -1.39 -11.36
N LYS A 23 12.61 -0.68 -10.25
CA LYS A 23 12.53 -1.25 -8.90
C LYS A 23 11.06 -1.35 -8.45
N LEU A 24 10.65 -2.52 -7.99
CA LEU A 24 9.35 -2.79 -7.39
C LEU A 24 9.53 -3.29 -5.96
N THR A 25 8.73 -2.76 -5.05
CA THR A 25 8.69 -3.19 -3.65
C THR A 25 7.28 -3.56 -3.23
N CYS A 26 7.13 -4.70 -2.58
CA CYS A 26 5.97 -5.04 -1.78
C CYS A 26 6.31 -4.86 -0.30
N ALA A 27 5.58 -3.96 0.37
CA ALA A 27 5.84 -3.55 1.75
C ALA A 27 5.40 -4.61 2.79
N GLY A 28 4.58 -5.58 2.38
CA GLY A 28 3.93 -6.52 3.28
C GLY A 28 2.52 -6.08 3.67
N ASP A 29 2.00 -6.68 4.73
CA ASP A 29 0.64 -6.57 5.25
C ASP A 29 0.52 -5.66 6.49
N GLU A 30 1.58 -4.92 6.85
CA GLU A 30 1.57 -3.92 7.92
C GLU A 30 2.01 -2.53 7.42
N PRO A 31 1.72 -1.45 8.18
CA PRO A 31 2.20 -0.12 7.88
C PRO A 31 3.73 -0.10 7.71
N TYR A 32 4.19 0.66 6.72
CA TYR A 32 5.61 0.85 6.48
C TYR A 32 6.39 1.22 7.74
N ASN A 33 7.47 0.46 7.99
CA ASN A 33 8.43 0.78 9.03
C ASN A 33 9.59 1.61 8.44
N PRO A 34 9.95 2.77 9.03
CA PRO A 34 11.11 3.57 8.58
C PRO A 34 12.44 2.81 8.52
N GLY A 35 12.60 1.74 9.33
CA GLY A 35 13.76 0.85 9.26
C GLY A 35 13.89 0.10 7.92
N CYS A 36 12.81 0.04 7.13
CA CYS A 36 12.79 -0.59 5.81
C CYS A 36 13.12 0.40 4.67
N ARG A 37 13.46 1.66 4.96
CA ARG A 37 13.67 2.71 3.95
C ARG A 37 14.60 2.31 2.82
N SER A 38 15.74 1.67 3.13
CA SER A 38 16.73 1.26 2.12
C SER A 38 16.15 0.26 1.09
N TYR A 39 15.14 -0.52 1.45
CA TYR A 39 14.48 -1.45 0.55
C TYR A 39 13.45 -0.77 -0.35
N VAL A 40 12.79 0.29 0.14
CA VAL A 40 11.67 0.96 -0.55
C VAL A 40 12.12 2.17 -1.36
N GLU A 41 13.10 2.93 -0.88
CA GLU A 41 13.53 4.20 -1.49
C GLU A 41 13.96 4.01 -2.96
N GLY A 42 13.54 4.93 -3.82
CA GLY A 42 13.81 4.88 -5.25
C GLY A 42 13.02 3.80 -6.02
N SER A 43 12.00 3.18 -5.41
CA SER A 43 11.12 2.26 -6.13
C SER A 43 10.19 3.00 -7.09
N GLN A 44 10.00 2.45 -8.29
CA GLN A 44 9.04 2.96 -9.26
C GLN A 44 7.63 2.42 -8.98
N TRP A 45 7.55 1.27 -8.31
CA TRP A 45 6.32 0.59 -7.93
C TRP A 45 6.35 0.23 -6.45
N LEU A 46 5.30 0.60 -5.72
CA LEU A 46 5.07 0.19 -4.34
C LEU A 46 3.72 -0.52 -4.23
N LEU A 47 3.71 -1.74 -3.70
CA LEU A 47 2.52 -2.41 -3.20
C LEU A 47 2.45 -2.17 -1.69
N HIS A 48 1.35 -1.57 -1.23
CA HIS A 48 1.16 -1.21 0.17
C HIS A 48 -0.26 -1.58 0.62
N GLU A 49 -0.39 -2.11 1.83
CA GLU A 49 -1.70 -2.36 2.43
C GLU A 49 -2.47 -1.05 2.68
N ALA A 50 -3.78 -1.09 2.50
CA ALA A 50 -4.67 -0.02 2.91
C ALA A 50 -5.98 -0.64 3.37
N PHE A 51 -6.07 -0.98 4.66
CA PHE A 51 -7.18 -1.79 5.16
C PHE A 51 -8.55 -1.12 4.99
N CYS A 52 -8.70 0.15 5.35
CA CYS A 52 -9.98 0.86 5.22
C CYS A 52 -9.83 2.32 4.77
N LEU A 53 -10.94 2.91 4.33
CA LEU A 53 -11.03 4.37 4.18
C LEU A 53 -10.81 5.05 5.53
N TYR A 54 -10.24 6.26 5.51
CA TYR A 54 -9.96 7.01 6.74
C TYR A 54 -11.24 7.32 7.53
N ARG A 55 -12.35 7.60 6.84
CA ARG A 55 -13.65 7.85 7.48
C ARG A 55 -14.20 6.64 8.25
N ASP A 56 -13.78 5.43 7.88
CA ASP A 56 -14.29 4.18 8.44
C ASP A 56 -13.38 3.60 9.54
N ARG A 57 -12.29 4.30 9.90
CA ARG A 57 -11.30 3.82 10.88
C ARG A 57 -11.89 3.51 12.26
N GLU A 58 -12.90 4.26 12.72
CA GLU A 58 -13.55 4.00 14.01
C GLU A 58 -14.39 2.72 13.98
N ARG A 59 -14.96 2.39 12.81
CA ARG A 59 -15.76 1.17 12.60
C ARG A 59 -14.87 -0.06 12.48
N PHE A 60 -13.78 0.05 11.75
CA PHE A 60 -12.93 -1.09 11.41
C PHE A 60 -11.73 -1.26 12.34
N GLN A 61 -11.36 -0.24 13.09
CA GLN A 61 -10.24 -0.21 14.04
C GLN A 61 -8.94 -0.75 13.41
N PRO A 62 -8.48 -0.18 12.27
CA PRO A 62 -7.30 -0.69 11.56
C PRO A 62 -6.06 -0.72 12.44
N TYR A 63 -5.91 0.26 13.33
CA TYR A 63 -4.75 0.42 14.19
C TYR A 63 -4.60 -0.69 15.24
N GLU A 64 -5.71 -1.21 15.78
CA GLU A 64 -5.67 -2.37 16.69
C GLU A 64 -5.20 -3.65 15.99
N LYS A 65 -5.37 -3.69 14.66
CA LYS A 65 -4.94 -4.78 13.78
C LYS A 65 -3.58 -4.50 13.14
N HIS A 66 -2.99 -3.34 13.43
CA HIS A 66 -1.77 -2.82 12.81
C HIS A 66 -1.89 -2.77 11.28
N HIS A 67 -2.90 -2.06 10.80
CA HIS A 67 -3.05 -1.72 9.40
C HIS A 67 -3.21 -0.20 9.24
N SER A 68 -2.98 0.26 8.01
CA SER A 68 -3.09 1.64 7.57
C SER A 68 -4.47 1.90 6.99
N THR A 69 -4.80 3.18 6.88
CA THR A 69 -5.90 3.66 6.05
C THR A 69 -5.41 4.04 4.65
N VAL A 70 -6.34 4.19 3.70
CA VAL A 70 -6.04 4.66 2.33
C VAL A 70 -5.33 6.01 2.34
N LYS A 71 -5.81 6.95 3.16
CA LYS A 71 -5.16 8.24 3.38
C LYS A 71 -3.67 8.08 3.74
N GLU A 72 -3.37 7.30 4.77
CA GLU A 72 -2.00 7.16 5.31
C GLU A 72 -1.07 6.47 4.29
N ALA A 73 -1.54 5.43 3.61
CA ALA A 73 -0.77 4.76 2.55
C ALA A 73 -0.45 5.72 1.38
N CYS A 74 -1.39 6.59 1.03
CA CYS A 74 -1.20 7.59 -0.03
C CYS A 74 -0.28 8.74 0.39
N GLU A 75 -0.40 9.26 1.62
CA GLU A 75 0.51 10.27 2.17
C GLU A 75 1.95 9.75 2.22
N LEU A 76 2.12 8.50 2.66
CA LEU A 76 3.43 7.82 2.66
C LEU A 76 4.01 7.71 1.24
N ALA A 77 3.22 7.30 0.25
CA ALA A 77 3.68 7.18 -1.13
C ALA A 77 4.12 8.54 -1.70
N THR A 78 3.44 9.63 -1.31
CA THR A 78 3.86 11.01 -1.63
C THR A 78 5.21 11.35 -0.97
N GLU A 79 5.37 11.05 0.33
CA GLU A 79 6.63 11.30 1.07
C GLU A 79 7.82 10.54 0.46
N LEU A 80 7.60 9.28 0.12
CA LEU A 80 8.61 8.41 -0.49
C LEU A 80 8.81 8.66 -1.99
N GLN A 81 8.08 9.62 -2.57
CA GLN A 81 8.13 10.00 -3.98
C GLN A 81 7.89 8.81 -4.93
N ILE A 82 7.00 7.90 -4.53
CA ILE A 82 6.66 6.72 -5.32
C ILE A 82 5.86 7.16 -6.55
N PRO A 83 6.25 6.75 -7.77
CA PRO A 83 5.50 7.09 -8.99
C PRO A 83 4.22 6.28 -9.20
N ASN A 84 4.24 4.99 -8.84
CA ASN A 84 3.09 4.08 -8.97
C ASN A 84 2.81 3.35 -7.64
N LEU A 85 1.63 3.57 -7.09
CA LEU A 85 1.15 2.96 -5.85
C LEU A 85 0.03 1.98 -6.17
N VAL A 86 0.18 0.74 -5.72
CA VAL A 86 -0.85 -0.30 -5.75
C VAL A 86 -1.33 -0.52 -4.32
N LEU A 87 -2.60 -0.23 -4.07
CA LEU A 87 -3.24 -0.51 -2.79
C LEU A 87 -3.83 -1.91 -2.79
N TRP A 88 -3.59 -2.68 -1.73
CA TRP A 88 -4.14 -4.02 -1.56
C TRP A 88 -4.48 -4.29 -0.09
N HIS A 89 -4.89 -5.52 0.23
CA HIS A 89 -5.18 -5.95 1.60
C HIS A 89 -6.26 -5.08 2.29
N THR A 90 -7.37 -4.87 1.57
CA THR A 90 -8.49 -4.02 1.97
C THR A 90 -9.54 -4.79 2.78
N GLU A 91 -10.48 -4.09 3.40
CA GLU A 91 -11.72 -4.67 3.92
C GLU A 91 -12.70 -5.09 2.79
N ASP A 92 -13.54 -6.08 3.05
CA ASP A 92 -14.39 -6.71 2.01
C ASP A 92 -15.90 -6.39 2.14
N LYS A 93 -16.32 -5.42 2.95
CA LYS A 93 -17.74 -5.09 3.12
C LYS A 93 -18.33 -4.33 1.93
N GLN A 94 -17.50 -3.70 1.10
CA GLN A 94 -17.94 -2.88 -0.04
C GLN A 94 -17.17 -3.20 -1.33
N LEU A 95 -16.86 -4.48 -1.60
CA LEU A 95 -16.06 -4.91 -2.75
C LEU A 95 -16.47 -4.26 -4.08
N ALA A 96 -17.77 -4.19 -4.38
CA ALA A 96 -18.28 -3.62 -5.63
C ALA A 96 -17.97 -2.12 -5.82
N GLN A 97 -17.75 -1.37 -4.74
CA GLN A 97 -17.45 0.06 -4.75
C GLN A 97 -16.04 0.38 -4.26
N ARG A 98 -15.29 -0.63 -3.80
CA ARG A 98 -13.96 -0.48 -3.18
C ARG A 98 -13.03 0.32 -4.08
N LYS A 99 -12.86 -0.10 -5.35
CA LYS A 99 -11.97 0.56 -6.30
C LYS A 99 -12.31 2.04 -6.43
N GLU A 100 -13.58 2.37 -6.69
CA GLU A 100 -14.04 3.76 -6.83
C GLU A 100 -13.77 4.59 -5.56
N LEU A 101 -14.19 4.08 -4.40
CA LEU A 101 -14.09 4.81 -3.14
C LEU A 101 -12.63 5.01 -2.69
N TYR A 102 -11.80 3.98 -2.81
CA TYR A 102 -10.40 4.02 -2.41
C TYR A 102 -9.59 4.91 -3.35
N THR A 103 -9.85 4.82 -4.66
CA THR A 103 -9.23 5.74 -5.62
C THR A 103 -9.64 7.19 -5.34
N ALA A 104 -10.92 7.44 -5.05
CA ALA A 104 -11.41 8.79 -4.75
C ALA A 104 -10.77 9.39 -3.49
N GLU A 105 -10.67 8.63 -2.39
CA GLU A 105 -9.99 9.09 -1.17
C GLU A 105 -8.49 9.28 -1.43
N GLY A 106 -7.82 8.28 -2.02
CA GLY A 106 -6.37 8.31 -2.23
C GLY A 106 -5.92 9.46 -3.14
N LYS A 107 -6.70 9.82 -4.16
CA LYS A 107 -6.39 10.95 -5.05
C LYS A 107 -6.41 12.31 -4.37
N ALA A 108 -7.00 12.45 -3.18
CA ALA A 108 -6.89 13.67 -2.39
C ALA A 108 -5.50 13.84 -1.74
N TYR A 109 -4.73 12.76 -1.60
CA TYR A 109 -3.46 12.71 -0.86
C TYR A 109 -2.25 12.30 -1.70
N TYR A 110 -2.48 11.71 -2.87
CA TYR A 110 -1.45 11.20 -3.76
C TYR A 110 -1.71 11.56 -5.22
N SER A 111 -0.72 12.23 -5.83
CA SER A 111 -0.80 12.73 -7.21
C SER A 111 -0.22 11.77 -8.25
N GLY A 112 0.44 10.68 -7.81
CA GLY A 112 1.00 9.68 -8.72
C GLY A 112 -0.05 8.74 -9.32
N ASN A 113 0.42 7.67 -9.94
CA ASN A 113 -0.44 6.64 -10.50
C ASN A 113 -0.96 5.72 -9.38
N LEU A 114 -2.25 5.82 -9.07
CA LEU A 114 -2.90 5.08 -8.00
C LEU A 114 -3.73 3.95 -8.59
N LEU A 115 -3.45 2.72 -8.17
CA LEU A 115 -4.13 1.51 -8.61
C LEU A 115 -4.74 0.80 -7.40
N VAL A 116 -6.02 0.46 -7.51
CA VAL A 116 -6.75 -0.32 -6.51
C VAL A 116 -7.34 -1.53 -7.26
N PRO A 117 -6.54 -2.57 -7.52
CA PRO A 117 -6.96 -3.66 -8.38
C PRO A 117 -8.09 -4.48 -7.77
N ASP A 118 -8.92 -5.05 -8.66
CA ASP A 118 -9.81 -6.14 -8.31
C ASP A 118 -9.10 -7.50 -8.47
N ASP A 119 -9.70 -8.54 -7.90
CA ASP A 119 -9.19 -9.90 -8.06
C ASP A 119 -9.09 -10.24 -9.55
N GLU A 120 -7.99 -10.89 -9.93
CA GLU A 120 -7.64 -11.25 -11.32
C GLU A 120 -7.32 -10.08 -12.26
N GLU A 121 -7.27 -8.84 -11.77
CA GLU A 121 -6.87 -7.71 -12.60
C GLU A 121 -5.38 -7.73 -12.96
N ILE A 122 -5.09 -7.52 -14.24
CA ILE A 122 -3.73 -7.51 -14.76
C ILE A 122 -3.20 -6.08 -14.77
N ILE A 123 -2.08 -5.87 -14.07
CA ILE A 123 -1.35 -4.59 -14.06
C ILE A 123 -0.09 -4.74 -14.92
N GLU A 124 0.10 -3.83 -15.88
CA GLU A 124 1.33 -3.73 -16.66
C GLU A 124 2.40 -2.90 -15.92
N LEU A 125 3.61 -3.46 -15.74
CA LEU A 125 4.68 -2.90 -14.88
C LEU A 125 5.92 -2.42 -15.64
#